data_AF-A0A1Q8Q236-F1
#
_entry.id   AF-A0A1Q8Q236-F1
#
_cell.length_a   1.000
_cell.length_b   1.000
_cell.length_c   1.000
_cell.angle_alpha   90.00
_cell.angle_beta   90.00
_cell.angle_gamma   90.00
#
_symmetry.space_group_name_H-M   'P 1'
#
loop_
_entity.id
_entity.type
_entity.pdbx_description
1 polymer ?
#
loop_
_entity_poly.entity_id
_entity_poly.type
_entity_poly.pdbx_seq_one_letter_code
_entity_poly.pdbx_strand_id
1 'polypeptide(L)'
;MTTEHMGITEEIEWNVPNASTISGEENYLKGDFIDEPALLITRNIRFSDNTWDISDKLHPEVPSLDFSLFRSKVFRVLLKKVVLRELFILRKSKRNVTVYDKTFNTIKRFILYLEKEKYMYDLRYLSPEIIKEYVENLKKTNITKDRLNRLLAGVKKFLQEVQLAGHEIDLSEYEKKLTVSWEERKAEMEANKTSNIPKRIFNQTVQCALMDMEDESLRIQDRMMACLIVILSHTGMRRGELERLEVDKLSDITILDKKEKAYYLEFFTYKTTPSKDGRWTKTIAFANTIKAYQLLEKLSKKRREKGKNTYLYVNRSGKKYGRSSFDYLFDTFFYRHQKEIFHHLSDYEIAQVHIQKVTSYLVSYIDKSEPNPPIIGETMFTLNAHQFRVAVANILKDKGRSIQWIRQHMNHLSEEMTQHYFRDDDILVRETLMRRAKADGNSLELEPNNQNTLVKNELSEPELLKAYEEINKFLKKKKFNIYKDIDDIINTLKHNPLRENIVGVCTKHLGILCECHFRV
;
A
#
# COMPACT_ATOMS: atom_id res chain seq x y z
N MET A 1 23.96 -38.63 8.67
CA MET A 1 22.48 -38.48 8.58
C MET A 1 22.20 -37.24 7.78
N THR A 2 21.91 -37.46 6.50
CA THR A 2 21.60 -36.44 5.50
C THR A 2 20.23 -35.84 5.79
N THR A 3 20.20 -34.55 6.13
CA THR A 3 18.98 -33.74 6.15
C THR A 3 18.46 -33.60 4.72
N GLU A 4 17.44 -34.38 4.38
CA GLU A 4 16.65 -34.17 3.18
C GLU A 4 16.07 -32.76 3.21
N HIS A 5 16.49 -31.93 2.26
CA HIS A 5 15.74 -30.74 1.89
C HIS A 5 14.40 -31.22 1.33
N MET A 6 13.35 -31.17 2.16
CA MET A 6 11.97 -31.27 1.69
C MET A 6 11.76 -30.22 0.60
N GLY A 7 11.64 -30.69 -0.64
CA GLY A 7 11.37 -29.85 -1.79
C GLY A 7 10.03 -29.15 -1.59
N ILE A 8 10.06 -27.82 -1.53
CA ILE A 8 8.86 -27.00 -1.58
C ILE A 8 8.19 -27.29 -2.93
N THR A 9 7.06 -28.02 -2.91
CA THR A 9 6.32 -28.36 -4.12
C THR A 9 5.74 -27.09 -4.76
N GLU A 10 5.64 -27.09 -6.08
CA GLU A 10 5.18 -25.93 -6.88
C GLU A 10 3.73 -25.57 -6.62
N GLU A 11 2.98 -26.52 -6.08
CA GLU A 11 1.56 -26.43 -5.79
C GLU A 11 1.22 -27.24 -4.54
N ILE A 12 0.21 -26.80 -3.77
CA ILE A 12 -0.41 -27.66 -2.75
C ILE A 12 -0.98 -28.86 -3.50
N GLU A 13 -0.46 -30.05 -3.18
CA GLU A 13 -0.91 -31.32 -3.75
C GLU A 13 -2.16 -31.79 -3.00
N TRP A 14 -3.32 -31.39 -3.53
CA TRP A 14 -4.62 -31.71 -2.96
C TRP A 14 -4.95 -33.18 -3.10
N ASN A 15 -5.50 -33.76 -2.04
CA ASN A 15 -6.30 -34.96 -2.14
C ASN A 15 -7.69 -34.54 -2.63
N VAL A 16 -7.85 -34.47 -3.96
CA VAL A 16 -9.05 -33.91 -4.62
C VAL A 16 -10.35 -34.55 -4.11
N PRO A 17 -10.48 -35.88 -3.97
CA PRO A 17 -11.68 -36.49 -3.38
C PRO A 17 -12.00 -35.93 -1.99
N ASN A 18 -11.05 -36.00 -1.05
CA ASN A 18 -11.29 -35.57 0.32
C ASN A 18 -11.56 -34.07 0.44
N ALA A 19 -10.78 -33.25 -0.27
CA ALA A 19 -10.96 -31.80 -0.28
C ALA A 19 -12.33 -31.42 -0.87
N SER A 20 -12.74 -32.05 -1.96
CA SER A 20 -14.05 -31.83 -2.58
C SER A 20 -15.17 -32.20 -1.62
N THR A 21 -15.13 -33.39 -1.02
CA THR A 21 -16.13 -33.84 -0.05
C THR A 21 -16.26 -32.87 1.11
N ILE A 22 -15.16 -32.43 1.73
CA ILE A 22 -15.23 -31.54 2.89
C ILE A 22 -15.73 -30.13 2.52
N SER A 23 -15.41 -29.67 1.29
CA SER A 23 -15.77 -28.34 0.81
C SER A 23 -17.17 -28.24 0.19
N GLY A 24 -17.80 -29.38 -0.15
CA GLY A 24 -19.11 -29.46 -0.78
C GLY A 24 -20.26 -29.10 0.16
N GLU A 25 -21.25 -28.37 -0.35
CA GLU A 25 -22.44 -27.95 0.40
C GLU A 25 -23.37 -29.14 0.69
N GLU A 26 -23.38 -30.12 -0.19
CA GLU A 26 -24.13 -31.37 -0.07
C GLU A 26 -23.70 -32.24 1.13
N ASN A 27 -22.51 -32.00 1.68
CA ASN A 27 -21.97 -32.73 2.84
C ASN A 27 -22.29 -32.03 4.19
N TYR A 28 -23.13 -31.00 4.17
CA TYR A 28 -23.77 -30.44 5.37
C TYR A 28 -25.02 -31.25 5.72
N LEU A 29 -24.84 -32.47 6.22
CA LEU A 29 -25.97 -33.22 6.71
C LEU A 29 -26.52 -32.55 7.98
N LYS A 30 -27.81 -32.19 7.92
CA LYS A 30 -28.62 -31.53 8.95
C LYS A 30 -28.37 -32.12 10.34
N GLY A 31 -28.04 -31.27 11.31
CA GLY A 31 -28.32 -31.55 12.73
C GLY A 31 -27.24 -31.15 13.71
N ASP A 32 -25.98 -31.50 13.46
CA ASP A 32 -24.85 -31.16 14.34
C ASP A 32 -23.57 -31.03 13.51
N PHE A 33 -22.74 -30.03 13.81
CA PHE A 33 -21.48 -29.75 13.12
C PHE A 33 -20.51 -30.92 13.24
N ILE A 34 -20.63 -31.85 12.30
CA ILE A 34 -19.89 -33.09 12.27
C ILE A 34 -18.40 -32.77 12.39
N ASP A 35 -17.79 -33.45 13.35
CA ASP A 35 -16.43 -33.31 13.88
C ASP A 35 -15.32 -33.00 12.87
N GLU A 36 -14.12 -32.68 13.35
CA GLU A 36 -12.95 -32.50 12.50
C GLU A 36 -12.48 -33.86 11.91
N PRO A 37 -12.80 -34.21 10.65
CA PRO A 37 -12.37 -35.48 10.10
C PRO A 37 -10.84 -35.54 10.05
N ALA A 38 -10.28 -36.71 10.39
CA ALA A 38 -8.86 -36.99 10.24
C ALA A 38 -8.42 -37.22 8.77
N LEU A 39 -9.24 -36.79 7.82
CA LEU A 39 -9.01 -36.94 6.38
C LEU A 39 -7.85 -36.05 5.93
N LEU A 40 -6.93 -36.65 5.17
CA LEU A 40 -5.89 -35.93 4.46
C LEU A 40 -6.51 -35.11 3.33
N ILE A 41 -6.48 -33.78 3.45
CA ILE A 41 -6.93 -32.84 2.41
C ILE A 41 -5.80 -32.52 1.43
N THR A 42 -4.55 -32.70 1.86
CA THR A 42 -3.36 -32.67 1.00
C THR A 42 -2.48 -33.87 1.34
N ARG A 43 -1.31 -34.01 0.70
CA ARG A 43 -0.34 -35.06 1.09
C ARG A 43 0.08 -34.98 2.57
N ASN A 44 0.15 -33.78 3.13
CA ASN A 44 0.77 -33.54 4.44
C ASN A 44 -0.17 -32.89 5.48
N ILE A 45 -1.39 -32.51 5.08
CA ILE A 45 -2.33 -31.78 5.95
C ILE A 45 -3.59 -32.61 6.11
N ARG A 46 -3.95 -32.91 7.36
CA ARG A 46 -5.26 -33.44 7.73
C ARG A 46 -6.18 -32.29 8.09
N PHE A 47 -7.47 -32.44 7.78
CA PHE A 47 -8.44 -31.42 8.17
C PHE A 47 -8.52 -31.26 9.70
N SER A 48 -8.28 -32.34 10.45
CA SER A 48 -8.18 -32.32 11.91
C SER A 48 -6.99 -31.56 12.49
N ASP A 49 -5.96 -31.27 11.70
CA ASP A 49 -4.75 -30.63 12.22
C ASP A 49 -5.05 -29.21 12.70
N ASN A 50 -4.46 -28.82 13.84
CA ASN A 50 -4.61 -27.47 14.38
C ASN A 50 -3.71 -26.46 13.67
N THR A 51 -2.81 -26.90 12.81
CA THR A 51 -1.91 -26.03 12.07
C THR A 51 -1.83 -26.49 10.62
N TRP A 52 -2.15 -25.61 9.67
CA TRP A 52 -2.00 -25.89 8.24
C TRP A 52 -0.89 -25.01 7.67
N ASP A 53 0.17 -25.62 7.14
CA ASP A 53 1.19 -24.92 6.36
C ASP A 53 0.68 -24.71 4.93
N ILE A 54 0.54 -23.45 4.54
CA ILE A 54 0.08 -23.04 3.21
C ILE A 54 1.14 -22.22 2.46
N SER A 55 2.40 -22.29 2.90
CA SER A 55 3.52 -21.67 2.20
C SER A 55 3.70 -22.27 0.79
N ASP A 56 4.17 -21.45 -0.15
CA ASP A 56 4.48 -21.87 -1.51
C ASP A 56 5.82 -21.27 -1.98
N LYS A 57 6.37 -21.73 -3.10
CA LYS A 57 7.68 -21.24 -3.61
C LYS A 57 7.74 -19.71 -3.77
N LEU A 58 6.63 -19.06 -4.11
CA LEU A 58 6.56 -17.61 -4.35
C LEU A 58 6.35 -16.82 -3.05
N HIS A 59 5.79 -17.48 -2.04
CA HIS A 59 5.43 -16.94 -0.75
C HIS A 59 5.86 -17.88 0.39
N PRO A 60 7.18 -18.16 0.52
CA PRO A 60 7.68 -19.10 1.53
C PRO A 60 7.52 -18.57 2.96
N GLU A 61 7.30 -17.27 3.11
CA GLU A 61 7.14 -16.58 4.41
C GLU A 61 5.68 -16.46 4.86
N VAL A 62 4.71 -17.09 4.17
CA VAL A 62 3.31 -17.07 4.61
C VAL A 62 3.19 -17.85 5.91
N PRO A 63 2.66 -17.24 7.00
CA PRO A 63 2.49 -17.96 8.24
C PRO A 63 1.50 -19.11 8.10
N SER A 64 1.73 -20.18 8.85
CA SER A 64 0.78 -21.28 8.95
C SER A 64 -0.53 -20.81 9.58
N LEU A 65 -1.63 -21.44 9.17
CA LEU A 65 -2.95 -21.21 9.73
C LEU A 65 -3.07 -21.93 11.06
N ASP A 66 -3.02 -21.19 12.16
CA ASP A 66 -3.09 -21.74 13.53
C ASP A 66 -4.53 -21.69 14.08
N PHE A 67 -5.17 -22.85 14.10
CA PHE A 67 -6.51 -23.10 14.60
C PHE A 67 -6.55 -23.48 16.09
N SER A 68 -5.39 -23.74 16.73
CA SER A 68 -5.32 -24.04 18.18
C SER A 68 -5.79 -22.87 19.06
N LEU A 69 -5.85 -21.68 18.47
CA LEU A 69 -6.27 -20.44 19.11
C LEU A 69 -7.76 -20.40 19.47
N PHE A 70 -8.58 -21.31 18.92
CA PHE A 70 -10.03 -21.34 19.10
C PHE A 70 -10.42 -22.48 20.04
N ARG A 71 -11.12 -22.14 21.13
CA ARG A 71 -11.64 -23.11 22.11
C ARG A 71 -12.85 -23.84 21.57
N SER A 72 -13.72 -23.15 20.85
CA SER A 72 -14.93 -23.70 20.25
C SER A 72 -14.57 -24.57 19.05
N LYS A 73 -14.89 -25.85 19.16
CA LYS A 73 -14.75 -26.82 18.05
C LYS A 73 -15.57 -26.39 16.84
N VAL A 74 -16.78 -25.88 17.06
CA VAL A 74 -17.67 -25.48 15.96
C VAL A 74 -17.12 -24.29 15.18
N PHE A 75 -16.62 -23.25 15.86
CA PHE A 75 -16.02 -22.12 15.15
C PHE A 75 -14.75 -22.51 14.38
N ARG A 76 -13.96 -23.41 14.97
CA ARG A 76 -12.75 -23.95 14.33
C ARG A 76 -13.08 -24.71 13.04
N VAL A 77 -14.05 -25.63 13.09
CA VAL A 77 -14.51 -26.40 11.93
C VAL A 77 -15.02 -25.46 10.83
N LEU A 78 -15.85 -24.48 11.17
CA LEU A 78 -16.40 -23.54 10.20
C LEU A 78 -15.31 -22.69 9.55
N LEU A 79 -14.37 -22.15 10.32
CA LEU A 79 -13.24 -21.41 9.76
C LEU A 79 -12.39 -22.27 8.82
N LYS A 80 -12.10 -23.52 9.21
CA LYS A 80 -11.37 -24.49 8.37
C LYS A 80 -12.09 -24.73 7.04
N LYS A 81 -13.42 -24.88 7.04
CA LYS A 81 -14.20 -25.05 5.81
C LYS A 81 -14.15 -23.81 4.91
N VAL A 82 -14.34 -22.61 5.47
CA VAL A 82 -14.22 -21.36 4.69
C VAL A 82 -12.84 -21.24 4.05
N VAL A 83 -11.79 -21.52 4.81
CA VAL A 83 -10.40 -21.47 4.30
C VAL A 83 -10.15 -22.54 3.25
N LEU A 84 -10.63 -23.78 3.46
CA LEU A 84 -10.52 -24.86 2.49
C LEU A 84 -11.19 -24.49 1.16
N ARG A 85 -12.42 -23.96 1.17
CA ARG A 85 -13.11 -23.52 -0.06
C ARG A 85 -12.33 -22.44 -0.80
N GLU A 86 -11.78 -21.47 -0.05
CA GLU A 86 -10.98 -20.38 -0.62
C GLU A 86 -9.67 -20.87 -1.26
N LEU A 87 -9.01 -21.86 -0.65
CA LEU A 87 -7.77 -22.45 -1.15
C LEU A 87 -7.98 -23.49 -2.27
N PHE A 88 -9.06 -24.27 -2.20
CA PHE A 88 -9.32 -25.40 -3.09
C PHE A 88 -10.24 -25.03 -4.27
N ILE A 89 -11.42 -24.46 -3.98
CA ILE A 89 -12.43 -24.14 -5.01
C ILE A 89 -12.07 -22.84 -5.75
N LEU A 90 -11.71 -21.79 -5.01
CA LEU A 90 -11.41 -20.47 -5.60
C LEU A 90 -9.94 -20.30 -6.02
N ARG A 91 -9.18 -21.40 -6.04
CA ARG A 91 -7.72 -21.47 -6.28
C ARG A 91 -7.27 -20.80 -7.58
N LYS A 92 -8.12 -20.77 -8.61
CA LYS A 92 -7.80 -20.12 -9.90
C LYS A 92 -7.68 -18.59 -9.78
N SER A 93 -8.25 -17.97 -8.75
CA SER A 93 -8.31 -16.50 -8.61
C SER A 93 -7.55 -15.90 -7.41
N LYS A 94 -7.11 -16.71 -6.44
CA LYS A 94 -6.54 -16.21 -5.17
C LYS A 94 -5.21 -16.86 -4.79
N ARG A 95 -4.32 -16.07 -4.16
CA ARG A 95 -3.01 -16.51 -3.64
C ARG A 95 -3.13 -16.95 -2.18
N ASN A 96 -2.27 -17.85 -1.71
CA ASN A 96 -2.30 -18.37 -0.33
C ASN A 96 -2.21 -17.25 0.72
N VAL A 97 -1.30 -16.29 0.52
CA VAL A 97 -1.19 -15.08 1.36
C VAL A 97 -2.48 -14.27 1.43
N THR A 98 -3.25 -14.23 0.34
CA THR A 98 -4.53 -13.50 0.31
C THR A 98 -5.58 -14.21 1.14
N VAL A 99 -5.60 -15.55 1.12
CA VAL A 99 -6.50 -16.33 1.97
C VAL A 99 -6.13 -16.15 3.45
N TYR A 100 -4.84 -16.21 3.78
CA TYR A 100 -4.34 -15.93 5.14
C TYR A 100 -4.78 -14.53 5.62
N ASP A 101 -4.45 -13.48 4.86
CA ASP A 101 -4.69 -12.10 5.28
C ASP A 101 -6.17 -11.68 5.23
N LYS A 102 -6.88 -12.03 4.15
CA LYS A 102 -8.22 -11.49 3.88
C LYS A 102 -9.36 -12.40 4.33
N THR A 103 -9.10 -13.69 4.56
CA THR A 103 -10.11 -14.64 5.01
C THR A 103 -9.81 -15.12 6.43
N PHE A 104 -8.66 -15.77 6.64
CA PHE A 104 -8.36 -16.37 7.94
C PHE A 104 -8.24 -15.30 9.04
N ASN A 105 -7.41 -14.27 8.84
CA ASN A 105 -7.18 -13.24 9.86
C ASN A 105 -8.41 -12.38 10.17
N THR A 106 -9.25 -12.10 9.17
CA THR A 106 -10.46 -11.30 9.36
C THR A 106 -11.51 -12.07 10.15
N ILE A 107 -11.72 -13.36 9.84
CA ILE A 107 -12.66 -14.23 10.56
C ILE A 107 -12.12 -14.58 11.95
N LYS A 108 -10.82 -14.90 12.07
CA LYS A 108 -10.13 -15.14 13.34
C LYS A 108 -10.39 -14.02 14.34
N ARG A 109 -10.32 -12.76 13.91
CA ARG A 109 -10.59 -11.61 14.80
C ARG A 109 -12.03 -11.63 15.32
N PHE A 110 -13.00 -11.97 14.47
CA PHE A 110 -14.39 -12.07 14.87
C PHE A 110 -14.64 -13.24 15.83
N ILE A 111 -14.10 -14.43 15.52
CA ILE A 111 -14.21 -15.60 16.41
C ILE A 111 -13.58 -15.31 17.78
N LEU A 112 -12.41 -14.67 17.82
CA LEU A 112 -11.77 -14.31 19.09
C LEU A 112 -12.59 -13.29 19.89
N TYR A 113 -13.28 -12.36 19.23
CA TYR A 113 -14.25 -11.48 19.89
C TYR A 113 -15.39 -12.30 20.52
N LEU A 114 -15.97 -13.24 19.78
CA LEU A 114 -17.03 -14.12 20.28
C LEU A 114 -16.55 -14.93 21.51
N GLU A 115 -15.38 -15.57 21.45
CA GLU A 115 -14.89 -16.41 22.53
C GLU A 115 -14.37 -15.63 23.74
N LYS A 116 -13.64 -14.53 23.52
CA LYS A 116 -12.91 -13.83 24.59
C LYS A 116 -13.67 -12.65 25.19
N GLU A 117 -14.48 -11.96 24.39
CA GLU A 117 -15.24 -10.79 24.85
C GLU A 117 -16.69 -11.16 25.16
N LYS A 118 -17.28 -12.08 24.40
CA LYS A 118 -18.66 -12.55 24.60
C LYS A 118 -18.78 -13.89 25.31
N TYR A 119 -17.66 -14.56 25.61
CA TYR A 119 -17.63 -15.88 26.24
C TYR A 119 -18.54 -16.89 25.52
N MET A 120 -18.70 -16.72 24.21
CA MET A 120 -19.58 -17.49 23.36
C MET A 120 -18.79 -18.63 22.74
N TYR A 121 -19.24 -19.87 22.93
CA TYR A 121 -18.58 -21.07 22.39
C TYR A 121 -19.52 -21.92 21.52
N ASP A 122 -20.79 -21.52 21.42
CA ASP A 122 -21.86 -22.21 20.72
C ASP A 122 -22.62 -21.20 19.85
N LEU A 123 -22.99 -21.62 18.64
CA LEU A 123 -23.67 -20.77 17.66
C LEU A 123 -25.12 -20.46 18.02
N ARG A 124 -25.76 -21.22 18.91
CA ARG A 124 -27.14 -20.95 19.36
C ARG A 124 -27.28 -19.60 20.07
N TYR A 125 -26.18 -19.06 20.60
CA TYR A 125 -26.16 -17.76 21.27
C TYR A 125 -25.77 -16.61 20.34
N LEU A 126 -25.43 -16.90 19.08
CA LEU A 126 -25.07 -15.86 18.13
C LEU A 126 -26.34 -15.10 17.70
N SER A 127 -26.50 -13.88 18.23
CA SER A 127 -27.63 -13.02 17.90
C SER A 127 -27.24 -11.86 16.98
N PRO A 128 -28.21 -11.32 16.22
CA PRO A 128 -28.20 -9.97 15.66
C PRO A 128 -27.45 -8.88 16.43
N GLU A 129 -27.72 -8.76 17.73
CA GLU A 129 -27.21 -7.70 18.59
C GLU A 129 -25.70 -7.85 18.79
N ILE A 130 -25.21 -9.08 18.95
CA ILE A 130 -23.77 -9.37 19.11
C ILE A 130 -23.00 -8.96 17.84
N ILE A 131 -23.58 -9.25 16.67
CA ILE A 131 -23.00 -8.88 15.37
C ILE A 131 -23.00 -7.36 15.23
N LYS A 132 -24.13 -6.70 15.52
CA LYS A 132 -24.25 -5.24 15.47
C LYS A 132 -23.23 -4.56 16.38
N GLU A 133 -23.07 -5.05 17.60
CA GLU A 133 -22.11 -4.53 18.55
C GLU A 133 -20.67 -4.65 18.02
N TYR A 134 -20.29 -5.79 17.44
CA TYR A 134 -18.98 -5.96 16.82
C TYR A 134 -18.74 -4.95 15.69
N VAL A 135 -19.73 -4.75 14.81
CA VAL A 135 -19.64 -3.79 13.70
C VAL A 135 -19.48 -2.36 14.23
N GLU A 136 -20.25 -1.96 15.24
CA GLU A 136 -20.14 -0.62 15.83
C GLU A 136 -18.80 -0.43 16.57
N ASN A 137 -18.28 -1.46 17.24
CA ASN A 137 -16.95 -1.43 17.83
C ASN A 137 -15.85 -1.27 16.76
N LEU A 138 -15.98 -1.94 15.61
CA LEU A 138 -15.06 -1.75 14.50
C LEU A 138 -15.12 -0.32 13.92
N LYS A 139 -16.32 0.26 13.78
CA LYS A 139 -16.49 1.63 13.29
C LYS A 139 -15.91 2.69 14.22
N LYS A 140 -15.91 2.44 15.53
CA LYS A 140 -15.25 3.30 16.54
C LYS A 140 -13.73 3.26 16.46
N THR A 141 -13.15 2.20 15.89
CA THR A 141 -11.69 2.14 15.72
C THR A 141 -11.23 3.00 14.56
N ASN A 142 -10.11 3.70 14.72
CA ASN A 142 -9.49 4.50 13.67
C ASN A 142 -8.81 3.59 12.61
N ILE A 143 -9.63 2.92 11.80
CA ILE A 143 -9.22 2.05 10.69
C ILE A 143 -9.76 2.59 9.38
N THR A 144 -9.04 2.34 8.30
CA THR A 144 -9.49 2.74 6.96
C THR A 144 -10.79 2.04 6.57
N LYS A 145 -11.64 2.71 5.80
CA LYS A 145 -12.88 2.17 5.21
C LYS A 145 -12.63 0.89 4.40
N ASP A 146 -11.52 0.80 3.65
CA ASP A 146 -11.16 -0.45 2.97
C ASP A 146 -10.86 -1.59 3.98
N ARG A 147 -10.12 -1.30 5.05
CA ARG A 147 -9.85 -2.29 6.10
C ARG A 147 -11.13 -2.71 6.83
N LEU A 148 -12.00 -1.76 7.15
CA LEU A 148 -13.31 -2.02 7.73
C LEU A 148 -14.12 -2.95 6.82
N ASN A 149 -14.25 -2.61 5.54
CA ASN A 149 -14.95 -3.44 4.57
C ASN A 149 -14.37 -4.86 4.46
N ARG A 150 -13.04 -5.02 4.51
CA ARG A 150 -12.41 -6.35 4.54
C ARG A 150 -12.76 -7.14 5.79
N LEU A 151 -12.80 -6.50 6.96
CA LEU A 151 -13.19 -7.16 8.21
C LEU A 151 -14.66 -7.60 8.15
N LEU A 152 -15.55 -6.72 7.70
CA LEU A 152 -16.97 -7.01 7.54
C LEU A 152 -17.23 -8.11 6.50
N ALA A 153 -16.49 -8.11 5.39
CA ALA A 153 -16.54 -9.19 4.40
C ALA A 153 -16.10 -10.54 4.98
N GLY A 154 -15.12 -10.54 5.90
CA GLY A 154 -14.74 -11.74 6.66
C GLY A 154 -15.91 -12.25 7.51
N VAL A 155 -16.54 -11.36 8.28
CA VAL A 155 -17.74 -11.70 9.08
C VAL A 155 -18.83 -12.26 8.18
N LYS A 156 -19.14 -11.61 7.05
CA LYS A 156 -20.15 -12.08 6.09
C LYS A 156 -19.87 -13.51 5.62
N LYS A 157 -18.62 -13.83 5.24
CA LYS A 157 -18.25 -15.19 4.82
C LYS A 157 -18.44 -16.22 5.93
N PHE A 158 -18.05 -15.88 7.16
CA PHE A 158 -18.23 -16.77 8.30
C PHE A 158 -19.72 -17.03 8.58
N LEU A 159 -20.55 -15.99 8.56
CA LEU A 159 -21.99 -16.12 8.77
C LEU A 159 -22.68 -16.91 7.64
N GLN A 160 -22.24 -16.77 6.39
CA GLN A 160 -22.69 -17.62 5.29
C GLN A 160 -22.38 -19.10 5.57
N GLU A 161 -21.19 -19.40 6.09
CA GLU A 161 -20.84 -20.77 6.47
C GLU A 161 -21.68 -21.31 7.63
N VAL A 162 -22.04 -20.44 8.58
CA VAL A 162 -22.96 -20.77 9.68
C VAL A 162 -24.36 -21.10 9.13
N GLN A 163 -24.87 -20.32 8.17
CA GLN A 163 -26.16 -20.56 7.53
C GLN A 163 -26.16 -21.87 6.73
N LEU A 164 -25.10 -22.14 5.97
CA LEU A 164 -24.93 -23.42 5.26
C LEU A 164 -24.91 -24.62 6.22
N ALA A 165 -24.51 -24.39 7.47
CA ALA A 165 -24.57 -25.41 8.52
C ALA A 165 -25.94 -25.61 9.16
N GLY A 166 -26.98 -24.95 8.66
CA GLY A 166 -28.35 -25.12 9.12
C GLY A 166 -28.73 -24.23 10.30
N HIS A 167 -27.93 -23.20 10.63
CA HIS A 167 -28.32 -22.20 11.61
C HIS A 167 -29.13 -21.10 10.95
N GLU A 168 -30.33 -20.88 11.48
CA GLU A 168 -31.19 -19.77 11.06
C GLU A 168 -30.63 -18.45 11.57
N ILE A 169 -29.84 -17.78 10.73
CA ILE A 169 -29.45 -16.39 10.90
C ILE A 169 -29.99 -15.63 9.69
N ASP A 170 -30.95 -14.74 9.92
CA ASP A 170 -31.41 -13.85 8.86
C ASP A 170 -30.32 -12.82 8.54
N LEU A 171 -29.57 -13.05 7.46
CA LEU A 171 -28.52 -12.14 7.00
C LEU A 171 -29.06 -10.93 6.25
N SER A 172 -30.33 -10.94 5.83
CA SER A 172 -30.91 -9.90 4.97
C SER A 172 -30.89 -8.52 5.65
N GLU A 173 -31.12 -8.49 6.98
CA GLU A 173 -31.03 -7.26 7.78
C GLU A 173 -29.60 -6.72 7.95
N TYR A 174 -28.58 -7.56 7.74
CA TYR A 174 -27.16 -7.24 7.99
C TYR A 174 -26.37 -7.03 6.70
N GLU A 175 -26.85 -7.44 5.53
CA GLU A 175 -26.11 -7.30 4.27
C GLU A 175 -25.67 -5.85 4.02
N LYS A 176 -26.55 -4.88 4.31
CA LYS A 176 -26.24 -3.44 4.18
C LYS A 176 -25.26 -2.94 5.25
N LYS A 177 -25.24 -3.55 6.45
CA LYS A 177 -24.36 -3.16 7.57
C LYS A 177 -22.99 -3.85 7.54
N LEU A 178 -22.87 -4.98 6.85
CA LEU A 178 -21.64 -5.76 6.67
C LEU A 178 -20.86 -5.36 5.41
N THR A 179 -21.15 -4.18 4.86
CA THR A 179 -20.42 -3.61 3.74
C THR A 179 -20.18 -2.12 3.98
N VAL A 180 -19.12 -1.61 3.38
CA VAL A 180 -18.92 -0.15 3.24
C VAL A 180 -19.16 0.18 1.77
N SER A 181 -19.94 1.24 1.52
CA SER A 181 -20.24 1.68 0.16
C SER A 181 -18.96 1.88 -0.65
N TRP A 182 -19.07 1.66 -1.96
CA TRP A 182 -17.92 1.87 -2.85
C TRP A 182 -17.52 3.34 -2.87
N GLU A 183 -18.50 4.24 -2.79
CA GLU A 183 -18.34 5.69 -2.81
C GLU A 183 -17.53 6.17 -1.60
N GLU A 184 -17.87 5.72 -0.39
CA GLU A 184 -17.10 6.04 0.83
C GLU A 184 -15.67 5.53 0.74
N ARG A 185 -15.48 4.28 0.27
CA ARG A 185 -14.15 3.70 0.11
C ARG A 185 -13.34 4.46 -0.94
N LYS A 186 -13.94 4.80 -2.07
CA LYS A 186 -13.31 5.55 -3.15
C LYS A 186 -12.91 6.95 -2.67
N ALA A 187 -13.79 7.65 -1.94
CA ALA A 187 -13.48 8.96 -1.39
C ALA A 187 -12.26 8.90 -0.44
N GLU A 188 -12.24 7.94 0.50
CA GLU A 188 -11.09 7.75 1.39
C GLU A 188 -9.81 7.34 0.64
N MET A 189 -9.93 6.50 -0.40
CA MET A 189 -8.79 6.09 -1.23
C MET A 189 -8.18 7.24 -2.01
N GLU A 190 -9.02 8.12 -2.57
CA GLU A 190 -8.60 9.33 -3.29
C GLU A 190 -7.94 10.33 -2.34
N ALA A 191 -8.55 10.55 -1.18
CA ALA A 191 -8.04 11.37 -0.09
C ALA A 191 -6.65 10.91 0.41
N ASN A 192 -6.48 9.60 0.63
CA ASN A 192 -5.23 9.01 1.13
C ASN A 192 -4.28 8.58 0.00
N LYS A 193 -4.43 9.13 -1.22
CA LYS A 193 -3.47 8.86 -2.29
C LYS A 193 -2.08 9.29 -1.85
N THR A 194 -1.09 8.48 -2.19
CA THR A 194 0.31 8.83 -1.94
C THR A 194 0.65 10.12 -2.69
N SER A 195 1.08 11.12 -1.93
CA SER A 195 1.54 12.43 -2.37
C SER A 195 2.66 12.36 -3.41
N ASN A 196 2.77 13.40 -4.24
CA ASN A 196 3.93 13.56 -5.11
C ASN A 196 5.16 13.97 -4.28
N ILE A 197 6.36 13.89 -4.85
CA ILE A 197 7.55 14.49 -4.23
C ILE A 197 7.72 15.90 -4.83
N PRO A 198 7.79 16.96 -4.02
CA PRO A 198 8.09 18.30 -4.52
C PRO A 198 9.39 18.30 -5.32
N LYS A 199 9.41 18.98 -6.47
CA LYS A 199 10.52 18.94 -7.44
C LYS A 199 11.88 19.26 -6.81
N ARG A 200 11.92 20.22 -5.90
CA ARG A 200 13.13 20.61 -5.15
C ARG A 200 13.65 19.45 -4.30
N ILE A 201 12.79 18.88 -3.45
CA ILE A 201 13.11 17.72 -2.60
C ILE A 201 13.56 16.53 -3.45
N PHE A 202 12.87 16.26 -4.56
CA PHE A 202 13.23 15.17 -5.48
C PHE A 202 14.64 15.37 -6.05
N ASN A 203 14.93 16.57 -6.58
CA ASN A 203 16.24 16.88 -7.16
C ASN A 203 17.36 16.80 -6.12
N GLN A 204 17.15 17.36 -4.93
CA GLN A 204 18.10 17.30 -3.81
C GLN A 204 18.35 15.86 -3.38
N THR A 205 17.29 15.04 -3.29
CA THR A 205 17.41 13.62 -2.97
C THR A 205 18.27 12.87 -4.00
N VAL A 206 18.01 13.09 -5.29
CA VAL A 206 18.80 12.44 -6.36
C VAL A 206 20.25 12.92 -6.33
N GLN A 207 20.49 14.21 -6.09
CA GLN A 207 21.84 14.76 -5.97
C GLN A 207 22.61 14.14 -4.80
N CYS A 208 22.02 14.09 -3.61
CA CYS A 208 22.64 13.47 -2.44
C CYS A 208 22.92 11.97 -2.70
N ALA A 209 22.01 11.26 -3.34
CA ALA A 209 22.23 9.85 -3.70
C ALA A 209 23.34 9.65 -4.74
N LEU A 210 23.51 10.57 -5.69
CA LEU A 210 24.63 10.56 -6.64
C LEU A 210 25.98 10.86 -5.98
N MET A 211 25.98 11.65 -4.90
CA MET A 211 27.19 11.89 -4.10
C MET A 211 27.54 10.67 -3.24
N ASP A 212 26.57 10.17 -2.47
CA ASP A 212 26.75 9.04 -1.55
C ASP A 212 27.19 7.75 -2.25
N MET A 213 26.80 7.53 -3.52
CA MET A 213 27.25 6.33 -4.23
C MET A 213 28.77 6.34 -4.44
N GLU A 214 29.36 7.51 -4.69
CA GLU A 214 30.79 7.68 -4.95
C GLU A 214 31.61 7.87 -3.68
N ASP A 215 30.99 8.23 -2.56
CA ASP A 215 31.70 8.44 -1.30
C ASP A 215 32.18 7.12 -0.71
N GLU A 216 33.50 6.88 -0.79
CA GLU A 216 34.13 5.66 -0.25
C GLU A 216 34.24 5.65 1.28
N SER A 217 34.03 6.78 1.95
CA SER A 217 34.00 6.86 3.42
C SER A 217 32.72 6.25 4.00
N LEU A 218 31.64 6.20 3.21
CA LEU A 218 30.38 5.61 3.63
C LEU A 218 30.44 4.08 3.63
N ARG A 219 29.67 3.46 4.54
CA ARG A 219 29.56 2.00 4.59
C ARG A 219 28.95 1.49 3.29
N ILE A 220 29.39 0.29 2.87
CA ILE A 220 28.91 -0.37 1.65
C ILE A 220 27.38 -0.38 1.55
N GLN A 221 26.65 -0.64 2.64
CA GLN A 221 25.18 -0.69 2.60
C GLN A 221 24.52 0.67 2.32
N ASP A 222 25.14 1.78 2.75
CA ASP A 222 24.65 3.14 2.50
C ASP A 222 24.86 3.51 1.04
N ARG A 223 26.04 3.22 0.50
CA ARG A 223 26.36 3.39 -0.93
C ARG A 223 25.45 2.54 -1.82
N MET A 224 25.16 1.30 -1.41
CA MET A 224 24.19 0.44 -2.08
C MET A 224 22.78 1.03 -2.05
N MET A 225 22.34 1.60 -0.91
CA MET A 225 21.03 2.26 -0.81
C MET A 225 20.95 3.50 -1.71
N ALA A 226 22.00 4.31 -1.75
CA ALA A 226 22.11 5.45 -2.66
C ALA A 226 21.96 5.04 -4.13
N CYS A 227 22.61 3.94 -4.54
CA CYS A 227 22.42 3.36 -5.87
C CYS A 227 20.95 2.98 -6.13
N LEU A 228 20.28 2.33 -5.16
CA LEU A 228 18.87 1.97 -5.28
C LEU A 228 17.95 3.19 -5.39
N ILE A 229 18.22 4.27 -4.66
CA ILE A 229 17.45 5.53 -4.74
C ILE A 229 17.59 6.14 -6.14
N VAL A 230 18.78 6.16 -6.73
CA VAL A 230 18.99 6.66 -8.11
C VAL A 230 18.31 5.78 -9.17
N ILE A 231 18.31 4.46 -8.98
CA ILE A 231 17.55 3.56 -9.87
C ILE A 231 16.06 3.85 -9.74
N LEU A 232 15.57 3.97 -8.51
CA LEU A 232 14.16 4.24 -8.21
C LEU A 232 13.69 5.59 -8.75
N SER A 233 14.52 6.63 -8.69
CA SER A 233 14.21 7.98 -9.17
C SER A 233 14.10 8.08 -10.70
N HIS A 234 14.60 7.11 -11.46
CA HIS A 234 14.49 7.11 -12.92
C HIS A 234 13.50 6.08 -13.46
N THR A 235 13.34 4.97 -12.76
CA THR A 235 12.50 3.85 -13.20
C THR A 235 11.12 3.84 -12.55
N GLY A 236 10.99 4.44 -11.37
CA GLY A 236 9.77 4.38 -10.57
C GLY A 236 9.32 2.95 -10.24
N MET A 237 10.21 1.95 -10.33
CA MET A 237 9.86 0.55 -10.09
C MET A 237 9.32 0.31 -8.67
N ARG A 238 8.54 -0.75 -8.47
CA ARG A 238 8.02 -1.06 -7.14
C ARG A 238 9.17 -1.48 -6.21
N ARG A 239 9.07 -1.16 -4.91
CA ARG A 239 10.06 -1.57 -3.90
C ARG A 239 10.43 -3.06 -3.98
N GLY A 240 9.42 -3.94 -4.11
CA GLY A 240 9.64 -5.37 -4.23
C GLY A 240 10.31 -5.82 -5.54
N GLU A 241 10.23 -5.03 -6.60
CA GLU A 241 10.96 -5.25 -7.86
C GLU A 241 12.41 -4.77 -7.70
N LEU A 242 12.61 -3.58 -7.09
CA LEU A 242 13.91 -3.00 -6.76
C LEU A 242 14.76 -3.92 -5.86
N GLU A 243 14.18 -4.48 -4.81
CA GLU A 243 14.84 -5.43 -3.90
C GLU A 243 15.24 -6.76 -4.58
N ARG A 244 14.72 -7.05 -5.78
CA ARG A 244 14.93 -8.31 -6.53
C ARG A 244 15.72 -8.09 -7.81
N LEU A 245 16.34 -6.92 -8.01
CA LEU A 245 17.26 -6.73 -9.12
C LEU A 245 18.39 -7.76 -9.04
N GLU A 246 18.70 -8.37 -10.19
CA GLU A 246 19.73 -9.39 -10.33
C GLU A 246 20.91 -8.86 -11.14
N VAL A 247 22.06 -9.50 -11.00
CA VAL A 247 23.24 -9.29 -11.84
C VAL A 247 22.97 -9.62 -13.30
N ASP A 248 23.72 -8.99 -14.20
CA ASP A 248 23.72 -9.30 -15.64
C ASP A 248 22.36 -9.08 -16.32
N LYS A 249 21.60 -8.07 -15.84
CA LYS A 249 20.27 -7.67 -16.35
C LYS A 249 20.24 -6.31 -17.04
N LEU A 250 21.41 -5.71 -17.27
CA LEU A 250 21.53 -4.48 -18.06
C LEU A 250 21.94 -4.85 -19.49
N SER A 251 21.09 -4.53 -20.45
CA SER A 251 21.30 -4.84 -21.88
C SER A 251 21.29 -3.57 -22.72
N ASP A 252 22.15 -3.48 -23.73
CA ASP A 252 22.13 -2.40 -24.71
C ASP A 252 21.52 -2.81 -26.05
N ILE A 253 20.94 -1.84 -26.75
CA ILE A 253 20.57 -1.93 -28.16
C ILE A 253 21.19 -0.76 -28.91
N THR A 254 21.57 -0.98 -30.17
CA THR A 254 22.03 0.11 -31.02
C THR A 254 20.84 0.76 -31.72
N ILE A 255 20.76 2.09 -31.63
CA ILE A 255 19.70 2.92 -32.23
C ILE A 255 20.31 3.91 -33.23
N LEU A 256 19.45 4.60 -33.98
CA LEU A 256 19.84 5.66 -34.93
C LEU A 256 20.95 5.20 -35.90
N ASP A 257 20.66 4.15 -36.68
CA ASP A 257 21.57 3.59 -37.69
C ASP A 257 22.97 3.25 -37.15
N LYS A 258 23.00 2.60 -35.99
CA LYS A 258 24.20 2.15 -35.28
C LYS A 258 25.07 3.24 -34.65
N LYS A 259 24.58 4.47 -34.49
CA LYS A 259 25.37 5.59 -33.93
C LYS A 259 25.24 5.76 -32.43
N GLU A 260 24.14 5.32 -31.83
CA GLU A 260 23.89 5.51 -30.40
C GLU A 260 23.48 4.20 -29.72
N LYS A 261 23.71 4.13 -28.41
CA LYS A 261 23.29 2.99 -27.57
C LYS A 261 22.17 3.43 -26.63
N ALA A 262 21.05 2.70 -26.68
CA ALA A 262 20.02 2.75 -25.64
C ALA A 262 20.18 1.54 -24.73
N TYR A 263 19.86 1.70 -23.44
CA TYR A 263 19.97 0.63 -22.46
C TYR A 263 18.61 0.31 -21.86
N TYR A 264 18.39 -0.97 -21.59
CA TYR A 264 17.25 -1.46 -20.83
C TYR A 264 17.73 -2.25 -19.63
N LEU A 265 17.03 -2.07 -18.51
CA LEU A 265 17.20 -2.86 -17.31
C LEU A 265 16.05 -3.88 -17.25
N GLU A 266 16.42 -5.16 -17.27
CA GLU A 266 15.48 -6.26 -17.09
C GLU A 266 15.25 -6.54 -15.60
N PHE A 267 14.01 -6.81 -15.22
CA PHE A 267 13.66 -7.13 -13.84
C PHE A 267 12.43 -8.02 -13.77
N PHE A 268 12.30 -8.75 -12.66
CA PHE A 268 11.19 -9.66 -12.43
C PHE A 268 10.02 -8.95 -11.72
N THR A 269 8.80 -9.16 -12.21
CA THR A 269 7.56 -8.60 -11.62
C THR A 269 6.51 -9.69 -11.42
N TYR A 270 5.74 -9.58 -10.33
CA TYR A 270 4.73 -10.57 -9.91
C TYR A 270 3.37 -9.96 -9.58
N LYS A 271 3.21 -8.63 -9.72
CA LYS A 271 1.95 -7.92 -9.40
C LYS A 271 1.09 -7.62 -10.62
N THR A 272 1.67 -7.62 -11.81
CA THR A 272 1.02 -7.18 -13.06
C THR A 272 0.92 -8.33 -14.06
N THR A 273 0.76 -9.56 -13.57
CA THR A 273 0.66 -10.74 -14.42
C THR A 273 -0.59 -11.53 -14.07
N PRO A 274 -1.37 -11.98 -15.07
CA PRO A 274 -2.37 -13.03 -14.87
C PRO A 274 -1.72 -14.35 -14.41
N SER A 275 -0.46 -14.59 -14.79
CA SER A 275 0.34 -15.74 -14.34
C SER A 275 0.70 -15.60 -12.86
N LYS A 276 0.52 -16.69 -12.10
CA LYS A 276 0.94 -16.79 -10.69
C LYS A 276 2.46 -16.63 -10.56
N ASP A 277 3.21 -17.05 -11.57
CA ASP A 277 4.67 -17.18 -11.54
C ASP A 277 5.43 -15.90 -11.91
N GLY A 278 4.74 -14.76 -11.99
CA GLY A 278 5.34 -13.50 -12.43
C GLY A 278 5.83 -13.53 -13.88
N ARG A 279 6.65 -12.55 -14.25
CA ARG A 279 7.36 -12.48 -15.55
C ARG A 279 8.59 -11.60 -15.45
N TRP A 280 9.53 -11.83 -16.36
CA TRP A 280 10.55 -10.84 -16.69
C TRP A 280 9.95 -9.71 -17.52
N THR A 281 10.37 -8.48 -17.24
CA THR A 281 10.00 -7.28 -17.96
C THR A 281 11.22 -6.36 -18.04
N LYS A 282 11.07 -5.20 -18.69
CA LYS A 282 12.16 -4.24 -18.86
C LYS A 282 11.69 -2.80 -18.68
N THR A 283 12.63 -1.95 -18.28
CA THR A 283 12.47 -0.49 -18.22
C THR A 283 13.67 0.18 -18.90
N ILE A 284 13.52 1.43 -19.32
CA ILE A 284 14.63 2.17 -19.94
C ILE A 284 15.62 2.58 -18.85
N ALA A 285 16.90 2.31 -19.09
CA ALA A 285 17.99 2.67 -18.19
C ALA A 285 18.70 3.94 -18.72
N PHE A 286 18.54 5.05 -18.00
CA PHE A 286 19.26 6.30 -18.31
C PHE A 286 20.68 6.27 -17.75
N ALA A 287 21.53 7.21 -18.16
CA ALA A 287 22.95 7.26 -17.76
C ALA A 287 23.19 7.08 -16.26
N ASN A 288 22.46 7.81 -15.41
CA ASN A 288 22.59 7.68 -13.96
C ASN A 288 22.06 6.34 -13.42
N THR A 289 21.04 5.75 -14.05
CA THR A 289 20.56 4.39 -13.72
C THR A 289 21.60 3.34 -14.07
N ILE A 290 22.24 3.46 -15.23
CA ILE A 290 23.33 2.57 -15.68
C ILE A 290 24.48 2.64 -14.67
N LYS A 291 24.92 3.85 -14.35
CA LYS A 291 26.00 4.10 -13.39
C LYS A 291 25.69 3.48 -12.02
N ALA A 292 24.49 3.74 -11.49
CA ALA A 292 24.05 3.22 -10.21
C ALA A 292 23.96 1.68 -10.20
N TYR A 293 23.44 1.08 -11.29
CA TYR A 293 23.33 -0.37 -11.42
C TYR A 293 24.70 -1.06 -11.45
N GLN A 294 25.62 -0.57 -12.28
CA GLN A 294 26.98 -1.13 -12.41
C GLN A 294 27.76 -1.00 -11.09
N LEU A 295 27.64 0.15 -10.41
CA LEU A 295 28.27 0.33 -9.11
C LEU A 295 27.66 -0.59 -8.04
N LEU A 296 26.34 -0.76 -8.05
CA LEU A 296 25.66 -1.69 -7.15
C LEU A 296 26.12 -3.14 -7.38
N GLU A 297 26.28 -3.57 -8.63
CA GLU A 297 26.86 -4.86 -9.00
C GLU A 297 28.27 -5.06 -8.43
N LYS A 298 29.13 -4.03 -8.56
CA LYS A 298 30.49 -4.02 -8.01
C LYS A 298 30.48 -4.12 -6.49
N LEU A 299 29.72 -3.27 -5.81
CA LEU A 299 29.66 -3.18 -4.34
C LEU A 299 29.17 -4.48 -3.69
N SER A 300 28.18 -5.13 -4.30
CA SER A 300 27.57 -6.32 -3.73
C SER A 300 28.29 -7.63 -4.09
N LYS A 301 29.30 -7.62 -4.98
CA LYS A 301 29.93 -8.83 -5.55
C LYS A 301 30.39 -9.83 -4.49
N LYS A 302 31.25 -9.39 -3.57
CA LYS A 302 31.76 -10.24 -2.48
C LYS A 302 30.65 -10.81 -1.59
N ARG A 303 29.60 -10.02 -1.33
CA ARG A 303 28.45 -10.45 -0.50
C ARG A 303 27.61 -11.50 -1.23
N ARG A 304 27.36 -11.31 -2.53
CA ARG A 304 26.63 -12.26 -3.39
C ARG A 304 27.35 -13.60 -3.53
N GLU A 305 28.66 -13.57 -3.78
CA GLU A 305 29.50 -14.78 -3.87
C GLU A 305 29.45 -15.57 -2.57
N LYS A 306 29.55 -14.89 -1.41
CA LYS A 306 29.42 -15.52 -0.09
C LYS A 306 28.04 -16.16 0.13
N GLY A 307 26.96 -15.50 -0.30
CA GLY A 307 25.59 -15.97 -0.13
C GLY A 307 25.09 -16.92 -1.22
N LYS A 308 25.88 -17.15 -2.28
CA LYS A 308 25.45 -17.85 -3.52
C LYS A 308 24.12 -17.30 -4.06
N ASN A 309 24.03 -15.97 -4.18
CA ASN A 309 22.80 -15.26 -4.55
C ASN A 309 23.03 -14.34 -5.76
N THR A 310 22.05 -14.24 -6.66
CA THR A 310 22.09 -13.36 -7.85
C THR A 310 21.59 -11.94 -7.56
N TYR A 311 20.91 -11.70 -6.43
CA TYR A 311 20.35 -10.39 -6.09
C TYR A 311 21.42 -9.35 -5.77
N LEU A 312 21.23 -8.15 -6.30
CA LEU A 312 22.12 -7.00 -6.11
C LEU A 312 22.06 -6.42 -4.70
N TYR A 313 20.91 -6.46 -4.04
CA TYR A 313 20.74 -5.87 -2.72
C TYR A 313 20.74 -6.93 -1.61
N VAL A 314 21.94 -7.29 -1.16
CA VAL A 314 22.17 -8.34 -0.15
C VAL A 314 22.94 -7.84 1.07
N ASN A 315 22.64 -8.45 2.22
CA ASN A 315 23.27 -8.14 3.50
C ASN A 315 24.69 -8.73 3.61
N ARG A 316 25.37 -8.52 4.74
CA ARG A 316 26.75 -9.01 4.98
C ARG A 316 26.92 -10.54 4.94
N SER A 317 25.82 -11.29 5.08
CA SER A 317 25.78 -12.74 4.94
C SER A 317 25.47 -13.21 3.50
N GLY A 318 25.21 -12.27 2.58
CA GLY A 318 24.82 -12.59 1.20
C GLY A 318 23.35 -12.99 1.06
N LYS A 319 22.54 -12.82 2.11
CA LYS A 319 21.10 -13.04 2.09
C LYS A 319 20.36 -11.75 1.74
N LYS A 320 19.14 -11.89 1.22
CA LYS A 320 18.25 -10.75 0.97
C LYS A 320 17.95 -10.01 2.29
N TYR A 321 17.86 -8.68 2.23
CA TYR A 321 17.35 -7.90 3.36
C TYR A 321 15.85 -8.20 3.59
N GLY A 322 15.47 -8.31 4.87
CA GLY A 322 14.06 -8.34 5.25
C GLY A 322 13.40 -6.98 5.04
N ARG A 323 12.06 -6.95 5.02
CA ARG A 323 11.28 -5.74 4.75
C ARG A 323 11.65 -4.57 5.67
N SER A 324 11.66 -4.79 6.97
CA SER A 324 11.96 -3.72 7.94
C SER A 324 13.39 -3.23 7.80
N SER A 325 14.35 -4.11 7.50
CA SER A 325 15.75 -3.72 7.29
C SER A 325 15.93 -2.83 6.07
N PHE A 326 15.19 -3.08 4.98
CA PHE A 326 15.18 -2.17 3.83
C PHE A 326 14.66 -0.80 4.26
N ASP A 327 13.51 -0.75 4.94
CA ASP A 327 12.86 0.50 5.33
C ASP A 327 13.79 1.32 6.26
N TYR A 328 14.46 0.70 7.23
CA TYR A 328 15.44 1.40 8.08
C TYR A 328 16.69 1.89 7.33
N LEU A 329 17.23 1.11 6.38
CA LEU A 329 18.37 1.57 5.56
C LEU A 329 17.97 2.71 4.61
N PHE A 330 16.75 2.68 4.11
CA PHE A 330 16.19 3.75 3.30
C PHE A 330 16.05 5.03 4.12
N ASP A 331 15.50 4.93 5.33
CA ASP A 331 15.37 6.06 6.25
C ASP A 331 16.71 6.57 6.77
N THR A 332 17.72 5.70 6.92
CA THR A 332 19.09 6.11 7.28
C THR A 332 19.67 7.10 6.26
N PHE A 333 19.39 6.92 4.96
CA PHE A 333 19.78 7.88 3.93
C PHE A 333 19.14 9.25 4.16
N PHE A 334 17.83 9.30 4.41
CA PHE A 334 17.15 10.57 4.67
C PHE A 334 17.60 11.21 5.97
N TYR A 335 17.87 10.40 7.00
CA TYR A 335 18.39 10.88 8.27
C TYR A 335 19.74 11.61 8.11
N ARG A 336 20.67 11.04 7.32
CA ARG A 336 21.97 11.69 7.04
C ARG A 336 21.80 13.03 6.33
N HIS A 337 20.85 13.10 5.40
CA HIS A 337 20.65 14.25 4.51
C HIS A 337 19.48 15.16 4.93
N GLN A 338 19.13 15.22 6.23
CA GLN A 338 18.00 16.04 6.70
C GLN A 338 18.16 17.52 6.31
N LYS A 339 19.37 18.07 6.45
CA LYS A 339 19.63 19.50 6.19
C LYS A 339 19.66 19.80 4.70
N GLU A 340 20.20 18.90 3.90
CA GLU A 340 20.37 19.03 2.46
C GLU A 340 19.02 18.95 1.74
N ILE A 341 18.18 18.00 2.15
CA ILE A 341 16.91 17.69 1.47
C ILE A 341 15.74 18.46 2.08
N PHE A 342 15.68 18.60 3.40
CA PHE A 342 14.50 19.11 4.12
C PHE A 342 14.73 20.44 4.84
N HIS A 343 15.74 21.23 4.45
CA HIS A 343 15.82 22.61 4.94
C HIS A 343 14.64 23.44 4.44
N HIS A 344 14.14 24.30 5.34
CA HIS A 344 13.15 25.34 5.06
C HIS A 344 11.94 24.83 4.26
N LEU A 345 11.35 23.71 4.69
CA LEU A 345 10.12 23.20 4.08
C LEU A 345 8.99 24.21 4.23
N SER A 346 8.27 24.46 3.14
CA SER A 346 6.96 25.13 3.22
C SER A 346 5.91 24.19 3.81
N ASP A 347 4.81 24.74 4.32
CA ASP A 347 3.68 23.95 4.85
C ASP A 347 3.19 22.92 3.81
N TYR A 348 3.12 23.32 2.54
CA TYR A 348 2.82 22.43 1.43
C TYR A 348 3.82 21.27 1.35
N GLU A 349 5.13 21.55 1.39
CA GLU A 349 6.14 20.49 1.31
C GLU A 349 6.07 19.55 2.54
N ILE A 350 5.78 20.08 3.73
CA ILE A 350 5.56 19.29 4.96
C ILE A 350 4.39 18.31 4.78
N ALA A 351 3.30 18.76 4.17
CA ALA A 351 2.13 17.91 3.89
C ALA A 351 2.40 16.81 2.84
N GLN A 352 3.43 16.97 1.99
CA GLN A 352 3.77 15.99 0.96
C GLN A 352 4.81 14.95 1.41
N VAL A 353 5.56 15.19 2.49
CA VAL A 353 6.61 14.28 2.99
C VAL A 353 6.12 13.43 4.16
N HIS A 354 6.85 12.37 4.49
CA HIS A 354 6.55 11.56 5.67
C HIS A 354 7.28 12.09 6.90
N ILE A 355 6.58 12.08 8.03
CA ILE A 355 7.11 12.44 9.33
C ILE A 355 7.17 11.17 10.17
N GLN A 356 8.32 10.88 10.77
CA GLN A 356 8.46 9.77 11.71
C GLN A 356 9.40 10.10 12.86
N LYS A 357 9.32 9.31 13.92
CA LYS A 357 10.24 9.41 15.06
C LYS A 357 11.44 8.50 14.87
N VAL A 358 12.62 8.99 15.21
CA VAL A 358 13.84 8.20 15.31
C VAL A 358 13.65 7.13 16.37
N THR A 359 13.76 5.86 15.97
CA THR A 359 13.61 4.69 16.86
C THR A 359 14.96 4.10 17.22
N SER A 360 15.04 3.35 18.32
CA SER A 360 16.24 2.57 18.67
C SER A 360 16.67 1.61 17.56
N TYR A 361 15.71 1.06 16.81
CA TYR A 361 15.99 0.25 15.63
C TYR A 361 16.67 1.06 14.54
N LEU A 362 16.16 2.23 14.15
CA LEU A 362 16.80 3.09 13.16
C LEU A 362 18.24 3.45 13.57
N VAL A 363 18.45 3.82 14.84
CA VAL A 363 19.78 4.12 15.41
C VAL A 363 20.75 2.96 15.20
N SER A 364 20.31 1.71 15.31
CA SER A 364 21.17 0.54 15.08
C SER A 364 21.64 0.38 13.63
N TYR A 365 20.98 1.04 12.68
CA TYR A 365 21.37 1.07 11.27
C TYR A 365 22.22 2.28 10.91
N ILE A 366 22.30 3.32 11.75
CA ILE A 366 23.13 4.51 11.50
C ILE A 366 24.60 4.19 11.84
N ASP A 367 25.56 4.80 11.13
CA ASP A 367 26.98 4.61 11.48
C ASP A 367 27.31 5.33 12.78
N LYS A 368 28.04 4.67 13.67
CA LYS A 368 28.42 5.24 14.97
C LYS A 368 29.45 6.37 14.83
N SER A 369 30.12 6.45 13.69
CA SER A 369 31.05 7.54 13.35
C SER A 369 30.36 8.76 12.73
N GLU A 370 29.04 8.76 12.55
CA GLU A 370 28.32 9.95 12.07
C GLU A 370 28.52 11.12 13.06
N PRO A 371 28.86 12.33 12.57
CA PRO A 371 29.18 13.47 13.42
C PRO A 371 28.00 13.96 14.26
N ASN A 372 26.76 13.69 13.83
CA ASN A 372 25.54 13.99 14.56
C ASN A 372 24.87 12.68 14.99
N PRO A 373 25.10 12.21 16.24
CA PRO A 373 24.50 10.96 16.69
C PRO A 373 22.98 11.11 16.80
N PRO A 374 22.22 10.09 16.36
CA PRO A 374 20.78 10.15 16.36
C PRO A 374 20.16 10.17 17.75
N ILE A 375 19.24 11.12 17.97
CA ILE A 375 18.49 11.26 19.22
C ILE A 375 17.19 10.46 19.11
N ILE A 376 17.04 9.43 19.95
CA ILE A 376 15.81 8.63 19.99
C ILE A 376 14.62 9.52 20.35
N GLY A 377 13.54 9.41 19.56
CA GLY A 377 12.31 10.18 19.74
C GLY A 377 12.26 11.50 18.96
N GLU A 378 13.39 11.97 18.41
CA GLU A 378 13.43 13.13 17.53
C GLU A 378 12.59 12.87 16.27
N THR A 379 11.96 13.92 15.77
CA THR A 379 11.19 13.88 14.52
C THR A 379 12.13 14.06 13.33
N MET A 380 12.00 13.19 12.32
CA MET A 380 12.68 13.33 11.04
C MET A 380 11.69 13.29 9.88
N PHE A 381 12.06 13.96 8.79
CA PHE A 381 11.35 13.86 7.52
C PHE A 381 11.94 12.72 6.67
N THR A 382 11.10 12.00 5.96
CA THR A 382 11.52 10.93 5.04
C THR A 382 10.59 10.90 3.84
N LEU A 383 10.96 10.09 2.85
CA LEU A 383 10.11 9.72 1.74
C LEU A 383 9.78 8.23 1.84
N ASN A 384 8.87 7.75 1.00
CA ASN A 384 8.68 6.31 0.79
C ASN A 384 8.96 5.93 -0.66
N ALA A 385 9.28 4.66 -0.90
CA ALA A 385 9.61 4.19 -2.24
C ALA A 385 8.45 4.33 -3.26
N HIS A 386 7.19 4.35 -2.80
CA HIS A 386 6.03 4.56 -3.67
C HIS A 386 5.87 6.02 -4.10
N GLN A 387 6.31 6.99 -3.29
CA GLN A 387 6.33 8.41 -3.68
C GLN A 387 7.24 8.64 -4.89
N PHE A 388 8.38 7.96 -4.97
CA PHE A 388 9.23 8.02 -6.18
C PHE A 388 8.50 7.51 -7.42
N ARG A 389 7.71 6.44 -7.28
CA ARG A 389 6.89 5.92 -8.38
C ARG A 389 5.87 6.96 -8.87
N VAL A 390 5.23 7.68 -7.94
CA VAL A 390 4.32 8.81 -8.25
C VAL A 390 5.10 9.95 -8.92
N ALA A 391 6.27 10.32 -8.39
CA ALA A 391 7.11 11.39 -8.91
C ALA A 391 7.59 11.11 -10.33
N VAL A 392 8.10 9.90 -10.62
CA VAL A 392 8.53 9.53 -11.97
C VAL A 392 7.37 9.61 -12.97
N ALA A 393 6.17 9.14 -12.62
CA ALA A 393 5.01 9.23 -13.50
C ALA A 393 4.67 10.68 -13.84
N ASN A 394 4.66 11.58 -12.86
CA ASN A 394 4.38 13.01 -13.08
C ASN A 394 5.52 13.71 -13.84
N ILE A 395 6.79 13.46 -13.50
CA ILE A 395 7.94 14.03 -14.21
C ILE A 395 7.94 13.63 -15.69
N LEU A 396 7.60 12.38 -16.02
CA LEU A 396 7.54 11.93 -17.41
C LEU A 396 6.36 12.56 -18.17
N LYS A 397 5.20 12.69 -17.51
CA LYS A 397 4.04 13.41 -18.04
C LYS A 397 4.40 14.86 -18.35
N ASP A 398 5.02 15.56 -17.39
CA ASP A 398 5.42 16.97 -17.53
C ASP A 398 6.50 17.17 -18.61
N LYS A 399 7.29 16.14 -18.91
CA LYS A 399 8.24 16.09 -20.05
C LYS A 399 7.56 15.76 -21.38
N GLY A 400 6.23 15.72 -21.44
CA GLY A 400 5.46 15.47 -22.67
C GLY A 400 5.49 14.01 -23.15
N ARG A 401 5.81 13.04 -22.29
CA ARG A 401 5.76 11.62 -22.68
C ARG A 401 4.31 11.14 -22.74
N SER A 402 3.97 10.37 -23.78
CA SER A 402 2.63 9.80 -23.90
C SER A 402 2.32 8.84 -22.75
N ILE A 403 1.04 8.73 -22.41
CA ILE A 403 0.58 7.81 -21.37
C ILE A 403 0.99 6.35 -21.66
N GLN A 404 0.98 5.93 -22.92
CA GLN A 404 1.42 4.59 -23.33
C GLN A 404 2.90 4.37 -23.06
N TRP A 405 3.73 5.38 -23.33
CA TRP A 405 5.15 5.33 -23.05
C TRP A 405 5.39 5.20 -21.55
N ILE A 406 4.71 6.00 -20.73
CA ILE A 406 4.82 5.95 -19.26
C ILE A 406 4.34 4.58 -18.75
N ARG A 407 3.21 4.08 -19.27
CA ARG A 407 2.66 2.77 -18.91
C ARG A 407 3.67 1.65 -19.16
N GLN A 408 4.34 1.65 -20.31
CA GLN A 408 5.37 0.67 -20.66
C GLN A 408 6.60 0.81 -19.74
N HIS A 409 7.13 2.03 -19.60
CA HIS A 409 8.29 2.33 -18.76
C HIS A 409 8.11 1.90 -17.30
N MET A 410 6.93 2.18 -16.75
CA MET A 410 6.54 1.89 -15.36
C MET A 410 6.00 0.46 -15.18
N ASN A 411 5.84 -0.30 -16.27
CA ASN A 411 5.23 -1.63 -16.30
C ASN A 411 3.84 -1.66 -15.60
N HIS A 412 2.95 -0.76 -16.04
CA HIS A 412 1.54 -0.75 -15.65
C HIS A 412 0.69 -1.65 -16.56
N LEU A 413 -0.38 -2.21 -16.00
CA LEU A 413 -1.31 -3.08 -16.72
C LEU A 413 -2.14 -2.31 -17.75
N SER A 414 -2.58 -1.10 -17.39
CA SER A 414 -3.48 -0.30 -18.21
C SER A 414 -3.15 1.20 -18.14
N GLU A 415 -3.74 1.97 -19.04
CA GLU A 415 -3.60 3.44 -19.06
C GLU A 415 -4.29 4.07 -17.85
N GLU A 416 -5.46 3.57 -17.45
CA GLU A 416 -6.19 4.02 -16.26
C GLU A 416 -5.35 3.85 -15.00
N MET A 417 -4.67 2.69 -14.85
CA MET A 417 -3.71 2.47 -13.77
C MET A 417 -2.59 3.51 -13.77
N THR A 418 -2.17 3.99 -14.94
CA THR A 418 -1.13 5.03 -15.08
C THR A 418 -1.66 6.40 -14.67
N GLN A 419 -2.87 6.75 -15.10
CA GLN A 419 -3.55 7.99 -14.71
C GLN A 419 -3.74 8.09 -13.19
N HIS A 420 -3.97 6.97 -12.50
CA HIS A 420 -4.06 6.95 -11.05
C HIS A 420 -2.79 7.46 -10.32
N TYR A 421 -1.63 7.52 -10.98
CA TYR A 421 -0.41 8.10 -10.42
C TYR A 421 -0.25 9.60 -10.70
N PHE A 422 -1.02 10.16 -11.62
CA PHE A 422 -0.95 11.59 -11.88
C PHE A 422 -1.52 12.36 -10.67
N ARG A 423 -0.82 13.43 -10.32
CA ARG A 423 -1.19 14.37 -9.26
C ARG A 423 -1.45 15.69 -9.95
N ASP A 424 -2.57 15.71 -10.65
CA ASP A 424 -3.10 16.90 -11.32
C ASP A 424 -3.83 17.76 -10.30
N ASP A 425 -3.11 18.24 -9.30
CA ASP A 425 -3.66 19.08 -8.24
C ASP A 425 -4.40 20.28 -8.85
N ASP A 426 -3.92 20.81 -9.98
CA ASP A 426 -4.54 21.91 -10.71
C ASP A 426 -5.90 21.51 -11.35
N ILE A 427 -6.03 20.28 -11.85
CA ILE A 427 -7.30 19.77 -12.40
C ILE A 427 -8.29 19.50 -11.27
N LEU A 428 -7.83 18.93 -10.15
CA LEU A 428 -8.66 18.68 -8.97
C LEU A 428 -9.14 19.99 -8.33
N VAL A 429 -8.27 20.99 -8.21
CA VAL A 429 -8.64 22.36 -7.78
C VAL A 429 -9.65 22.95 -8.74
N ARG A 430 -9.39 22.86 -10.05
CA ARG A 430 -10.29 23.35 -11.10
C ARG A 430 -11.68 22.73 -10.97
N GLU A 431 -11.78 21.41 -10.98
CA GLU A 431 -13.05 20.69 -10.87
C GLU A 431 -13.78 20.98 -9.55
N THR A 432 -13.03 21.07 -8.45
CA THR A 432 -13.58 21.34 -7.11
C THR A 432 -14.17 22.74 -7.04
N LEU A 433 -13.45 23.75 -7.51
CA LEU A 433 -13.94 25.13 -7.57
C LEU A 433 -15.14 25.23 -8.50
N MET A 434 -15.07 24.64 -9.70
CA MET A 434 -16.18 24.67 -10.67
C MET A 434 -17.45 23.98 -10.13
N ARG A 435 -17.32 22.84 -9.45
CA ARG A 435 -18.46 22.08 -8.91
C ARG A 435 -19.14 22.77 -7.72
N ARG A 436 -18.37 23.57 -6.97
CA ARG A 436 -18.82 24.24 -5.74
C ARG A 436 -19.13 25.72 -5.95
N ALA A 437 -18.85 26.27 -7.12
CA ALA A 437 -19.13 27.66 -7.44
C ALA A 437 -20.65 27.93 -7.46
N LYS A 438 -21.04 29.11 -7.01
CA LYS A 438 -22.37 29.67 -7.30
C LYS A 438 -22.53 29.89 -8.80
N ALA A 439 -23.77 30.07 -9.25
CA ALA A 439 -24.09 30.34 -10.66
C ALA A 439 -23.37 31.60 -11.20
N ASP A 440 -23.05 32.57 -10.34
CA ASP A 440 -22.35 33.80 -10.72
C ASP A 440 -20.81 33.64 -10.76
N GLY A 441 -20.26 32.56 -10.20
CA GLY A 441 -18.84 32.27 -10.14
C GLY A 441 -18.03 33.13 -9.17
N ASN A 442 -18.65 34.03 -8.40
CA ASN A 442 -17.91 34.97 -7.53
C ASN A 442 -17.60 34.38 -6.14
N SER A 443 -18.23 33.25 -5.80
CA SER A 443 -18.05 32.56 -4.53
C SER A 443 -18.43 31.09 -4.65
N LEU A 444 -18.01 30.29 -3.68
CA LEU A 444 -18.50 28.95 -3.43
C LEU A 444 -19.88 28.98 -2.76
N GLU A 445 -20.68 27.96 -3.04
CA GLU A 445 -22.02 27.77 -2.51
C GLU A 445 -21.98 27.49 -1.00
N LEU A 446 -22.76 28.26 -0.24
CA LEU A 446 -22.89 28.12 1.22
C LEU A 446 -24.32 27.77 1.65
N GLU A 447 -25.28 27.73 0.71
CA GLU A 447 -26.69 27.50 1.03
C GLU A 447 -27.02 26.00 1.15
N PRO A 448 -27.50 25.51 2.32
CA PRO A 448 -27.84 24.09 2.54
C PRO A 448 -29.03 23.58 1.71
N ASN A 449 -29.78 24.48 1.06
CA ASN A 449 -30.99 24.20 0.29
C ASN A 449 -30.75 23.83 -1.18
N ASN A 450 -29.48 23.64 -1.59
CA ASN A 450 -29.13 23.23 -2.94
C ASN A 450 -29.53 21.75 -3.20
N GLN A 451 -29.92 21.42 -4.44
CA GLN A 451 -30.17 20.05 -4.91
C GLN A 451 -28.89 19.18 -4.90
N ASN A 452 -27.71 19.78 -4.78
CA ASN A 452 -26.44 19.07 -4.70
C ASN A 452 -26.22 18.46 -3.30
N THR A 453 -26.60 17.20 -3.15
CA THR A 453 -26.47 16.40 -1.92
C THR A 453 -25.05 16.34 -1.37
N LEU A 454 -24.03 16.51 -2.21
CA LEU A 454 -22.62 16.51 -1.81
C LEU A 454 -22.24 17.78 -1.04
N VAL A 455 -22.63 18.96 -1.53
CA VAL A 455 -22.37 20.25 -0.83
C VAL A 455 -23.13 20.32 0.48
N LYS A 456 -24.37 19.82 0.52
CA LYS A 456 -25.17 19.78 1.75
C LYS A 456 -24.52 18.98 2.87
N ASN A 457 -23.92 17.83 2.54
CA ASN A 457 -23.20 17.01 3.51
C ASN A 457 -21.89 17.68 3.94
N GLU A 458 -21.16 18.31 3.02
CA GLU A 458 -19.91 19.03 3.33
C GLU A 458 -20.14 20.22 4.28
N LEU A 459 -21.21 21.00 4.08
CA LEU A 459 -21.54 22.15 4.95
C LEU A 459 -21.97 21.74 6.38
N SER A 460 -22.29 20.47 6.60
CA SER A 460 -22.61 19.97 7.95
C SER A 460 -21.38 19.73 8.82
N GLU A 461 -20.19 19.70 8.21
CA GLU A 461 -18.90 19.56 8.88
C GLU A 461 -18.30 20.96 9.19
N PRO A 462 -18.09 21.33 10.47
CA PRO A 462 -17.64 22.68 10.84
C PRO A 462 -16.30 23.10 10.21
N GLU A 463 -15.41 22.15 10.01
CA GLU A 463 -14.09 22.39 9.41
C GLU A 463 -14.19 22.77 7.92
N LEU A 464 -15.12 22.14 7.19
CA LEU A 464 -15.34 22.39 5.77
C LEU A 464 -16.06 23.70 5.54
N LEU A 465 -17.01 24.06 6.41
CA LEU A 465 -17.65 25.38 6.39
C LEU A 465 -16.60 26.50 6.50
N LYS A 466 -15.65 26.37 7.45
CA LYS A 466 -14.56 27.32 7.62
C LYS A 466 -13.66 27.40 6.37
N ALA A 467 -13.38 26.27 5.73
CA ALA A 467 -12.61 26.24 4.48
C ALA A 467 -13.32 27.01 3.36
N TYR A 468 -14.64 26.83 3.19
CA TYR A 468 -15.43 27.56 2.20
C TYR A 468 -15.41 29.08 2.45
N GLU A 469 -15.55 29.50 3.71
CA GLU A 469 -15.50 30.91 4.09
C GLU A 469 -14.15 31.55 3.76
N GLU A 470 -13.04 30.87 4.04
CA GLU A 470 -11.70 31.37 3.72
C GLU A 470 -11.44 31.46 2.21
N ILE A 471 -11.91 30.48 1.43
CA ILE A 471 -11.83 30.54 -0.03
C ILE A 471 -12.67 31.71 -0.57
N ASN A 472 -13.87 31.93 -0.03
CA ASN A 472 -14.73 33.05 -0.42
C ASN A 472 -14.12 34.41 -0.09
N LYS A 473 -13.46 34.55 1.07
CA LYS A 473 -12.69 35.75 1.42
C LYS A 473 -11.57 36.00 0.41
N PHE A 474 -10.83 34.95 0.02
CA PHE A 474 -9.77 35.04 -0.97
C PHE A 474 -10.28 35.50 -2.35
N LEU A 475 -11.32 34.85 -2.86
CA LEU A 475 -11.94 35.19 -4.16
C LEU A 475 -12.42 36.65 -4.16
N LYS A 476 -13.10 37.09 -3.09
CA LYS A 476 -13.58 38.46 -2.94
C LYS A 476 -12.44 39.47 -2.84
N LYS A 477 -11.39 39.19 -2.06
CA LYS A 477 -10.23 40.08 -1.89
C LYS A 477 -9.48 40.31 -3.20
N LYS A 478 -9.34 39.27 -4.01
CA LYS A 478 -8.66 39.32 -5.31
C LYS A 478 -9.58 39.68 -6.47
N LYS A 479 -10.90 39.77 -6.24
CA LYS A 479 -11.94 40.00 -7.25
C LYS A 479 -11.92 38.95 -8.37
N PHE A 480 -11.60 37.71 -8.03
CA PHE A 480 -11.59 36.61 -8.99
C PHE A 480 -12.99 36.05 -9.22
N ASN A 481 -13.29 35.71 -10.47
CA ASN A 481 -14.45 34.94 -10.87
C ASN A 481 -14.01 33.52 -11.28
N ILE A 482 -14.56 32.50 -10.64
CA ILE A 482 -14.18 31.09 -10.83
C ILE A 482 -14.33 30.65 -12.30
N TYR A 483 -15.37 31.10 -13.01
CA TYR A 483 -15.59 30.68 -14.39
C TYR A 483 -14.68 31.39 -15.40
N LYS A 484 -14.23 32.61 -15.08
CA LYS A 484 -13.42 33.45 -15.98
C LYS A 484 -11.92 33.36 -15.70
N ASP A 485 -11.56 33.34 -14.43
CA ASP A 485 -10.19 33.55 -13.96
C ASP A 485 -9.59 32.26 -13.38
N ILE A 486 -10.10 31.09 -13.77
CA ILE A 486 -9.75 29.81 -13.13
C ILE A 486 -8.24 29.52 -13.16
N ASP A 487 -7.58 29.85 -14.26
CA ASP A 487 -6.14 29.64 -14.41
C ASP A 487 -5.33 30.59 -13.54
N ASP A 488 -5.77 31.84 -13.39
CA ASP A 488 -5.16 32.82 -12.49
C ASP A 488 -5.41 32.48 -11.03
N ILE A 489 -6.60 31.98 -10.68
CA ILE A 489 -6.93 31.45 -9.36
C ILE A 489 -5.99 30.28 -9.04
N ILE A 490 -5.87 29.28 -9.91
CA ILE A 490 -5.01 28.11 -9.71
C ILE A 490 -3.54 28.52 -9.56
N ASN A 491 -3.05 29.41 -10.43
CA ASN A 491 -1.68 29.90 -10.34
C ASN A 491 -1.42 30.69 -9.06
N THR A 492 -2.39 31.48 -8.59
CA THR A 492 -2.29 32.20 -7.32
C THR A 492 -2.32 31.24 -6.12
N LEU A 493 -3.06 30.13 -6.23
CA LEU A 493 -3.18 29.13 -5.18
C LEU A 493 -1.99 28.15 -5.14
N LYS A 494 -1.18 28.03 -6.20
CA LYS A 494 -0.06 27.05 -6.27
C LYS A 494 0.86 27.01 -5.04
N HIS A 495 1.03 28.14 -4.36
CA HIS A 495 1.87 28.30 -3.17
C HIS A 495 1.10 28.75 -1.91
N ASN A 496 -0.23 28.64 -1.92
CA ASN A 496 -1.10 29.12 -0.85
C ASN A 496 -1.67 27.94 -0.03
N PRO A 497 -1.65 27.97 1.31
CA PRO A 497 -2.31 26.97 2.15
C PRO A 497 -3.80 26.75 1.83
N LEU A 498 -4.48 27.77 1.27
CA LEU A 498 -5.86 27.64 0.78
C LEU A 498 -6.02 26.57 -0.31
N ARG A 499 -4.95 26.23 -1.05
CA ARG A 499 -4.96 25.12 -2.00
C ARG A 499 -5.23 23.79 -1.31
N GLU A 500 -4.75 23.60 -0.08
CA GLU A 500 -4.99 22.37 0.70
C GLU A 500 -6.47 22.25 1.10
N ASN A 501 -7.11 23.37 1.44
CA ASN A 501 -8.56 23.41 1.70
C ASN A 501 -9.40 23.09 0.44
N ILE A 502 -8.91 23.49 -0.74
CA ILE A 502 -9.60 23.24 -2.02
C ILE A 502 -9.35 21.80 -2.52
N VAL A 503 -8.14 21.27 -2.34
CA VAL A 503 -7.76 19.90 -2.76
C VAL A 503 -8.20 18.84 -1.75
N GLY A 504 -8.35 19.20 -0.47
CA GLY A 504 -8.25 18.29 0.66
C GLY A 504 -9.42 18.32 1.65
N VAL A 505 -10.66 18.27 1.16
CA VAL A 505 -11.85 17.93 1.98
C VAL A 505 -11.73 16.56 2.68
N CYS A 506 -10.67 15.81 2.41
CA CYS A 506 -10.27 14.73 3.30
C CYS A 506 -8.75 14.57 3.22
N THR A 507 -8.00 15.11 4.19
CA THR A 507 -6.89 14.43 4.90
C THR A 507 -6.09 15.42 5.78
N LYS A 508 -6.31 15.35 7.09
CA LYS A 508 -5.28 15.49 8.15
C LYS A 508 -4.56 16.84 8.45
N HIS A 509 -4.75 17.95 7.75
CA HIS A 509 -4.03 19.20 8.09
C HIS A 509 -4.88 20.49 8.11
N LEU A 510 -5.94 20.52 8.92
CA LEU A 510 -6.62 21.77 9.29
C LEU A 510 -5.99 22.50 10.51
N GLY A 511 -4.79 22.07 10.94
CA GLY A 511 -4.09 22.61 12.10
C GLY A 511 -3.21 23.84 11.86
N ILE A 512 -2.98 24.29 10.61
CA ILE A 512 -1.96 25.34 10.30
C ILE A 512 -2.60 26.63 9.76
N LEU A 513 -3.79 27.02 10.25
CA LEU A 513 -4.44 28.29 9.86
C LEU A 513 -4.76 29.24 11.02
N CYS A 514 -4.13 29.06 12.19
CA CYS A 514 -4.32 29.99 13.31
C CYS A 514 -3.15 30.95 13.62
N GLU A 515 -2.04 31.00 12.85
CA GLU A 515 -0.94 31.93 13.20
C GLU A 515 -0.30 32.77 12.06
N CYS A 516 -0.86 32.82 10.84
CA CYS A 516 -0.29 33.68 9.78
C CYS A 516 -1.28 34.71 9.21
N HIS A 517 -2.14 35.29 10.05
CA HIS A 517 -2.95 36.45 9.68
C HIS A 517 -2.42 37.81 10.17
N PHE A 518 -1.18 37.88 10.66
CA PHE A 518 -0.52 39.17 10.90
C PHE A 518 0.91 39.16 10.38
N ARG A 519 1.08 39.55 9.11
CA ARG A 519 2.25 40.26 8.54
C ARG A 519 1.99 40.55 7.05
N VAL A 520 1.24 41.62 6.80
CA VAL A 520 1.62 42.62 5.78
C VAL A 520 1.90 43.89 6.57
#